data_AF-A0A7R9TAC6-F1
#
_entry.id   AF-A0A7R9TAC6-F1
#
_cell.length_a   1.000
_cell.length_b   1.000
_cell.length_c   1.000
_cell.angle_alpha   90.00
_cell.angle_beta   90.00
_cell.angle_gamma   90.00
#
_symmetry.space_group_name_H-M   'P 1'
#
loop_
_entity.id
_entity.type
_entity.pdbx_description
1 polymer ?
#
loop_
_entity_poly.entity_id
_entity_poly.type
_entity_poly.pdbx_seq_one_letter_code
_entity_poly.pdbx_strand_id
1 'polypeptide(L)'
;SSSSSSSSFPGVDARAAAPTCEDADVAACPSPAGASDPLAAARVRGSFQLLRARDVETGGARDTNAGSLTLLRPGDEVFEVFVTGTLINANDEGVCLAGLEIPFAFPTSVVPSPGAAPIDAPAEDFVATCYYVGVRSREASAAPGTASVRRGAFLDDLEPGTAPRACDETIALRTTADGADVAFEDDVALCPGCWLVGGRDGVLFSWKHKDGLAMSVRAEERLGFERARCAAVE
;
A
#
# COMPACT_ATOMS: atom_id res chain seq x y z
N SER A 1 33.70 1.69 53.53
CA SER A 1 32.96 0.68 52.75
C SER A 1 32.05 1.42 51.78
N SER A 2 32.44 1.52 50.52
CA SER A 2 31.61 2.11 49.46
C SER A 2 31.93 1.34 48.19
N SER A 3 31.14 0.32 47.92
CA SER A 3 31.26 -0.56 46.77
C SER A 3 30.58 0.10 45.57
N SER A 4 31.35 0.42 44.54
CA SER A 4 30.85 0.90 43.25
C SER A 4 30.39 -0.30 42.42
N SER A 5 29.08 -0.54 42.35
CA SER A 5 28.52 -1.53 41.43
C SER A 5 28.16 -0.84 40.11
N SER A 6 29.04 -0.98 39.13
CA SER A 6 28.77 -0.70 37.72
C SER A 6 27.83 -1.76 37.16
N SER A 7 26.53 -1.47 37.11
CA SER A 7 25.58 -2.25 36.30
C SER A 7 25.58 -1.68 34.88
N SER A 8 26.33 -2.35 34.01
CA SER A 8 26.27 -2.20 32.56
C SER A 8 24.83 -2.39 32.09
N PHE A 9 24.23 -1.36 31.52
CA PHE A 9 23.02 -1.51 30.72
C PHE A 9 23.38 -2.38 29.51
N PRO A 10 22.63 -3.45 29.20
CA PRO A 10 22.84 -4.17 27.96
C PRO A 10 22.57 -3.20 26.81
N GLY A 11 23.52 -3.17 25.87
CA GLY A 11 23.48 -2.31 24.69
C GLY A 11 22.16 -2.47 23.95
N VAL A 12 21.59 -1.32 23.57
CA VAL A 12 20.44 -1.23 22.68
C VAL A 12 20.98 -1.43 21.26
N ASP A 13 21.34 -2.66 20.93
CA ASP A 13 21.68 -3.07 19.57
C ASP A 13 20.59 -4.02 19.06
N ALA A 14 19.59 -3.45 18.38
CA ALA A 14 18.82 -4.13 17.35
C ALA A 14 17.99 -3.10 16.59
N ARG A 15 18.60 -2.53 15.55
CA ARG A 15 17.87 -2.06 14.38
C ARG A 15 17.04 -3.26 13.92
N ALA A 16 15.76 -3.31 14.29
CA ALA A 16 14.92 -4.46 13.98
C ALA A 16 14.94 -4.65 12.45
N ALA A 17 15.53 -5.74 11.99
CA ALA A 17 15.48 -6.13 10.59
C ALA A 17 14.01 -6.23 10.18
N ALA A 18 13.71 -5.93 8.91
CA ALA A 18 12.37 -6.18 8.41
C ALA A 18 12.03 -7.66 8.63
N PRO A 19 10.85 -7.99 9.18
CA PRO A 19 10.47 -9.37 9.41
C PRO A 19 10.48 -10.16 8.09
N THR A 20 11.07 -11.35 8.13
CA THR A 20 11.17 -12.28 7.00
C THR A 20 10.14 -13.39 7.13
N CYS A 21 9.87 -14.11 6.05
CA CYS A 21 8.98 -15.25 6.07
C CYS A 21 9.57 -16.47 6.80
N GLU A 22 10.91 -16.55 6.93
CA GLU A 22 11.57 -17.61 7.71
C GLU A 22 11.26 -17.49 9.22
N ASP A 23 11.01 -16.27 9.70
CA ASP A 23 10.69 -15.97 11.10
C ASP A 23 9.18 -16.03 11.40
N ALA A 24 8.34 -16.36 10.41
CA ALA A 24 6.89 -16.33 10.54
C ALA A 24 6.29 -17.72 10.78
N ASP A 25 5.51 -17.88 11.85
CA ASP A 25 4.86 -19.14 12.20
C ASP A 25 3.56 -19.39 11.41
N VAL A 26 2.97 -18.33 10.83
CA VAL A 26 1.70 -18.38 10.10
C VAL A 26 1.93 -17.94 8.66
N ALA A 27 1.44 -18.71 7.68
CA ALA A 27 1.40 -18.28 6.28
C ALA A 27 -0.01 -17.78 5.92
N ALA A 28 -0.09 -16.62 5.27
CA ALA A 28 -1.33 -16.13 4.66
C ALA A 28 -1.83 -17.08 3.56
N CYS A 29 -0.88 -17.67 2.81
CA CYS A 29 -1.12 -18.58 1.72
C CYS A 29 -0.39 -19.92 1.93
N PRO A 30 -0.89 -20.79 2.82
CA PRO A 30 -0.30 -22.11 3.01
C PRO A 30 -0.50 -22.98 1.76
N SER A 31 0.48 -23.82 1.43
CA SER A 31 0.34 -24.84 0.37
C SER A 31 -0.15 -26.18 0.97
N PRO A 32 -1.19 -26.82 0.41
CA PRO A 32 -2.02 -26.35 -0.70
C PRO A 32 -2.97 -25.23 -0.26
N ALA A 33 -3.12 -24.21 -1.11
CA ALA A 33 -4.02 -23.08 -0.84
C ALA A 33 -5.47 -23.58 -0.83
N GLY A 34 -6.12 -23.50 0.34
CA GLY A 34 -7.55 -23.79 0.47
C GLY A 34 -8.40 -22.68 -0.17
N ALA A 35 -9.67 -22.98 -0.49
CA ALA A 35 -10.61 -22.01 -1.07
C ALA A 35 -11.13 -20.92 -0.08
N SER A 36 -10.51 -20.81 1.11
CA SER A 36 -10.88 -19.82 2.13
C SER A 36 -10.19 -18.48 1.89
N ASP A 37 -10.80 -17.39 2.35
CA ASP A 37 -10.17 -16.06 2.36
C ASP A 37 -8.84 -16.10 3.14
N PRO A 38 -7.69 -15.86 2.48
CA PRO A 38 -6.37 -16.01 3.10
C PRO A 38 -6.12 -15.00 4.23
N LEU A 39 -6.67 -13.78 4.11
CA LEU A 39 -6.52 -12.77 5.16
C LEU A 39 -7.28 -13.19 6.42
N ALA A 40 -8.51 -13.69 6.25
CA ALA A 40 -9.31 -14.17 7.36
C ALA A 40 -8.68 -15.40 8.03
N ALA A 41 -8.18 -16.35 7.23
CA ALA A 41 -7.54 -17.57 7.72
C ALA A 41 -6.27 -17.28 8.55
N ALA A 42 -5.44 -16.36 8.08
CA ALA A 42 -4.24 -15.91 8.79
C ALA A 42 -4.50 -14.77 9.79
N ARG A 43 -5.77 -14.44 10.07
CA ARG A 43 -6.19 -13.37 11.00
C ARG A 43 -5.53 -12.01 10.71
N VAL A 44 -5.25 -11.74 9.45
CA VAL A 44 -4.78 -10.43 8.99
C VAL A 44 -6.00 -9.57 8.68
N ARG A 45 -6.03 -8.35 9.22
CA ARG A 45 -7.12 -7.40 8.99
C ARG A 45 -6.71 -6.42 7.90
N GLY A 46 -7.45 -6.40 6.80
CA GLY A 46 -7.26 -5.43 5.72
C GLY A 46 -8.30 -4.32 5.74
N SER A 47 -7.87 -3.09 5.45
CA SER A 47 -8.79 -2.00 5.10
C SER A 47 -8.16 -1.14 4.03
N PHE A 48 -8.85 -0.99 2.90
CA PHE A 48 -8.39 -0.19 1.77
C PHE A 48 -9.47 0.76 1.30
N GLN A 49 -9.05 1.91 0.76
CA GLN A 49 -9.92 2.92 0.21
C GLN A 49 -9.32 3.47 -1.09
N LEU A 50 -10.22 3.78 -2.03
CA LEU A 50 -9.87 4.52 -3.23
C LEU A 50 -10.15 5.99 -2.99
N LEU A 51 -9.13 6.82 -3.21
CA LEU A 51 -9.19 8.26 -3.05
C LEU A 51 -8.94 8.96 -4.38
N ARG A 52 -9.41 10.20 -4.47
CA ARG A 52 -9.06 11.14 -5.53
C ARG A 52 -8.43 12.39 -4.94
N ALA A 53 -7.65 13.10 -5.74
CA ALA A 53 -7.28 14.47 -5.40
C ALA A 53 -8.55 15.34 -5.35
N ARG A 54 -8.64 16.22 -4.35
CA ARG A 54 -9.73 17.21 -4.32
C ARG A 54 -9.45 18.26 -5.37
N ASP A 55 -10.40 18.47 -6.28
CA ASP A 55 -10.36 19.63 -7.17
C ASP A 55 -10.38 20.89 -6.30
N VAL A 56 -9.34 21.71 -6.41
CA VAL A 56 -9.41 23.07 -5.89
C VAL A 56 -10.41 23.78 -6.80
N GLU A 57 -11.68 23.87 -6.38
CA GLU A 57 -12.82 24.50 -7.07
C GLU A 57 -12.60 25.99 -7.46
N THR A 58 -11.37 26.48 -7.50
CA THR A 58 -11.01 27.88 -7.76
C THR A 58 -9.84 27.98 -8.72
N GLY A 59 -10.10 27.70 -10.00
CA GLY A 59 -9.45 28.34 -11.16
C GLY A 59 -7.94 28.62 -11.07
N GLY A 60 -7.14 27.64 -10.63
CA GLY A 60 -5.70 27.75 -10.54
C GLY A 60 -5.06 26.53 -11.19
N ALA A 61 -3.87 26.72 -11.76
CA ALA A 61 -3.15 25.77 -12.58
C ALA A 61 -3.08 24.34 -12.01
N ARG A 62 -2.75 23.40 -12.91
CA ARG A 62 -2.43 21.97 -12.70
C ARG A 62 -1.33 21.80 -11.65
N ASP A 63 -1.62 22.08 -10.39
CA ASP A 63 -0.72 21.94 -9.28
C ASP A 63 -0.63 20.45 -8.96
N THR A 64 0.51 19.86 -9.33
CA THR A 64 0.94 18.49 -9.04
C THR A 64 1.13 18.20 -7.54
N ASN A 65 0.75 19.15 -6.68
CA ASN A 65 0.60 18.94 -5.25
C ASN A 65 -0.85 18.57 -4.99
N ALA A 66 -1.18 17.27 -4.97
CA ALA A 66 -2.50 16.79 -4.59
C ALA A 66 -2.99 17.53 -3.33
N GLY A 67 -3.87 18.51 -3.52
CA GLY A 67 -4.65 19.10 -2.46
C GLY A 67 -5.47 17.98 -1.84
N SER A 68 -5.47 17.89 -0.51
CA SER A 68 -6.22 16.94 0.33
C SER A 68 -6.94 15.80 -0.42
N LEU A 69 -6.52 14.55 -0.24
CA LEU A 69 -7.23 13.42 -0.82
C LEU A 69 -8.63 13.26 -0.20
N THR A 70 -9.61 12.84 -1.00
CA THR A 70 -10.98 12.53 -0.58
C THR A 70 -11.44 11.19 -1.17
N LEU A 71 -12.46 10.56 -0.57
CA LEU A 71 -13.04 9.32 -1.08
C LEU A 71 -13.52 9.48 -2.54
N LEU A 72 -13.17 8.51 -3.38
CA LEU A 72 -13.71 8.35 -4.73
C LEU A 72 -15.20 8.01 -4.65
N ARG A 73 -16.03 8.66 -5.46
CA ARG A 73 -17.49 8.50 -5.45
C ARG A 73 -18.02 8.15 -6.84
N PRO A 74 -19.16 7.43 -6.92
CA PRO A 74 -19.94 7.34 -8.13
C PRO A 74 -20.19 8.69 -8.80
N GLY A 75 -19.96 8.77 -10.11
CA GLY A 75 -20.12 9.98 -10.92
C GLY A 75 -18.92 10.94 -10.90
N ASP A 76 -17.85 10.63 -10.17
CA ASP A 76 -16.62 11.42 -10.24
C ASP A 76 -15.94 11.24 -11.62
N GLU A 77 -15.37 12.33 -12.15
CA GLU A 77 -14.41 12.31 -13.26
C GLU A 77 -13.02 12.65 -12.69
N VAL A 78 -12.06 11.73 -12.82
CA VAL A 78 -10.76 11.83 -12.13
C VAL A 78 -9.60 11.44 -13.03
N PHE A 79 -8.48 12.17 -12.92
CA PHE A 79 -7.28 11.85 -13.70
C PHE A 79 -6.39 10.79 -13.05
N GLU A 80 -6.52 10.60 -11.74
CA GLU A 80 -5.72 9.66 -10.96
C GLU A 80 -6.51 9.23 -9.72
N VAL A 81 -6.50 7.92 -9.46
CA VAL A 81 -7.08 7.29 -8.27
C VAL A 81 -5.93 6.81 -7.39
N PHE A 82 -5.97 7.12 -6.10
CA PHE A 82 -4.95 6.73 -5.13
C PHE A 82 -5.49 5.64 -4.21
N VAL A 83 -4.73 4.57 -4.01
CA VAL A 83 -5.05 3.53 -3.03
C VAL A 83 -4.37 3.86 -1.72
N THR A 84 -5.17 3.97 -0.66
CA THR A 84 -4.68 4.03 0.72
C THR A 84 -5.20 2.82 1.48
N GLY A 85 -4.51 2.44 2.56
CA GLY A 85 -4.97 1.37 3.41
C GLY A 85 -3.86 0.69 4.18
N THR A 86 -4.20 -0.46 4.73
CA THR A 86 -3.28 -1.25 5.54
C THR A 86 -3.71 -2.72 5.59
N LEU A 87 -2.74 -3.58 5.88
CA LEU A 87 -2.94 -4.92 6.42
C LEU A 87 -2.33 -4.94 7.81
N ILE A 88 -3.05 -5.46 8.80
CA ILE A 88 -2.60 -5.53 10.19
C ILE A 88 -2.55 -6.99 10.61
N ASN A 89 -1.40 -7.46 11.07
CA ASN A 89 -1.29 -8.75 11.73
C ASN A 89 -1.92 -8.67 13.12
N ALA A 90 -3.05 -9.36 13.32
CA ALA A 90 -3.76 -9.41 14.60
C ALA A 90 -3.43 -10.66 15.44
N ASN A 91 -2.41 -11.43 15.05
CA ASN A 91 -1.88 -12.56 15.80
C ASN A 91 -0.82 -12.11 16.80
N ASP A 92 -0.49 -13.02 17.71
CA ASP A 92 0.66 -12.89 18.60
C ASP A 92 1.95 -13.47 17.96
N GLU A 93 1.81 -14.15 16.82
CA GLU A 93 2.88 -14.70 15.97
C GLU A 93 3.10 -13.90 14.68
N GLY A 94 4.25 -14.11 14.02
CA GLY A 94 4.54 -13.52 12.71
C GLY A 94 3.72 -14.15 11.58
N VAL A 95 3.32 -13.34 10.59
CA VAL A 95 2.58 -13.80 9.40
C VAL A 95 3.36 -13.55 8.13
N CYS A 96 3.69 -14.59 7.37
CA CYS A 96 4.25 -14.49 6.03
C CYS A 96 3.16 -14.17 5.00
N LEU A 97 3.40 -13.17 4.16
CA LEU A 97 2.50 -12.72 3.09
C LEU A 97 2.88 -13.27 1.71
N ALA A 98 3.92 -14.10 1.61
CA ALA A 98 4.35 -14.69 0.34
C ALA A 98 3.19 -15.35 -0.41
N GLY A 99 3.11 -15.07 -1.71
CA GLY A 99 2.05 -15.60 -2.59
C GLY A 99 0.66 -15.00 -2.34
N LEU A 100 0.51 -14.01 -1.47
CA LEU A 100 -0.74 -13.27 -1.31
C LEU A 100 -0.93 -12.28 -2.47
N GLU A 101 -2.12 -12.27 -3.06
CA GLU A 101 -2.55 -11.29 -4.05
C GLU A 101 -3.76 -10.50 -3.54
N ILE A 102 -3.73 -9.19 -3.72
CA ILE A 102 -4.83 -8.28 -3.39
C ILE A 102 -5.31 -7.59 -4.67
N PRO A 103 -6.43 -8.05 -5.25
CA PRO A 103 -7.03 -7.43 -6.42
C PRO A 103 -7.79 -6.15 -6.07
N PHE A 104 -7.63 -5.14 -6.92
CA PHE A 104 -8.35 -3.87 -6.87
C PHE A 104 -9.03 -3.60 -8.20
N ALA A 105 -10.35 -3.37 -8.14
CA ALA A 105 -11.13 -2.90 -9.28
C ALA A 105 -11.03 -1.37 -9.40
N PHE A 106 -10.81 -0.88 -10.62
CA PHE A 106 -10.69 0.55 -10.94
C PHE A 106 -11.63 0.97 -12.07
N PRO A 107 -11.92 2.28 -12.22
CA PRO A 107 -12.61 2.76 -13.41
C PRO A 107 -11.77 2.47 -14.65
N THR A 108 -12.38 1.83 -15.63
CA THR A 108 -11.79 1.53 -16.96
C THR A 108 -12.39 2.41 -18.06
N SER A 109 -13.36 3.25 -17.72
CA SER A 109 -13.97 4.20 -18.64
C SER A 109 -13.24 5.52 -18.63
N VAL A 110 -13.01 6.11 -19.79
CA VAL A 110 -12.38 7.43 -19.95
C VAL A 110 -13.23 8.40 -20.75
N VAL A 111 -13.03 9.69 -20.49
CA VAL A 111 -13.65 10.80 -21.22
C VAL A 111 -12.64 11.29 -22.26
N PRO A 112 -12.84 11.01 -23.56
CA PRO A 112 -11.83 11.30 -24.61
C PRO A 112 -11.58 12.80 -24.80
N SER A 113 -12.60 13.61 -24.54
CA SER A 113 -12.54 15.06 -24.59
C SER A 113 -13.59 15.66 -23.66
N PRO A 114 -13.38 16.87 -23.11
CA PRO A 114 -14.34 17.49 -22.20
C PRO A 114 -15.76 17.52 -22.77
N GLY A 115 -16.73 16.98 -22.04
CA GLY A 115 -18.14 16.91 -22.45
C GLY A 115 -18.50 15.77 -23.42
N ALA A 116 -17.54 14.92 -23.81
CA ALA A 116 -17.83 13.70 -24.55
C ALA A 116 -18.40 12.61 -23.62
N ALA A 117 -19.14 11.67 -24.20
CA ALA A 117 -19.58 10.49 -23.47
C ALA A 117 -18.36 9.62 -23.08
N PRO A 118 -18.35 9.02 -21.86
CA PRO A 118 -17.31 8.07 -21.48
C PRO A 118 -17.29 6.84 -22.40
N ILE A 119 -16.10 6.35 -22.72
CA ILE A 119 -15.86 5.12 -23.47
C ILE A 119 -15.00 4.17 -22.65
N ASP A 120 -15.17 2.87 -22.83
CA ASP A 120 -14.28 1.88 -22.22
C ASP A 120 -12.91 1.94 -22.88
N ALA A 121 -11.85 2.07 -22.07
CA ALA A 121 -10.47 1.95 -22.53
C ALA A 121 -9.95 0.55 -22.20
N PRO A 122 -9.06 0.00 -23.04
CA PRO A 122 -8.44 -1.29 -22.79
C PRO A 122 -7.47 -1.19 -21.60
N ALA A 123 -7.24 -2.30 -20.90
CA ALA A 123 -6.43 -2.32 -19.68
C ALA A 123 -4.98 -1.87 -19.88
N GLU A 124 -4.39 -2.12 -21.06
CA GLU A 124 -3.04 -1.66 -21.41
C GLU A 124 -2.90 -0.14 -21.52
N ASP A 125 -4.03 0.60 -21.52
CA ASP A 125 -4.04 2.05 -21.51
C ASP A 125 -3.92 2.64 -20.09
N PHE A 126 -3.91 1.79 -19.07
CA PHE A 126 -3.79 2.18 -17.68
C PHE A 126 -2.44 1.80 -17.07
N VAL A 127 -1.99 2.65 -16.15
CA VAL A 127 -0.72 2.48 -15.46
C VAL A 127 -0.94 2.56 -13.96
N ALA A 128 -0.49 1.52 -13.25
CA ALA A 128 -0.37 1.53 -11.81
C ALA A 128 1.02 2.05 -11.40
N THR A 129 1.09 3.05 -10.53
CA THR A 129 2.36 3.61 -10.04
C THR A 129 2.47 3.41 -8.54
N CYS A 130 3.46 2.62 -8.09
CA CYS A 130 3.71 2.47 -6.66
C CYS A 130 4.43 3.71 -6.10
N TYR A 131 3.97 4.20 -4.95
CA TYR A 131 4.63 5.29 -4.24
C TYR A 131 5.52 4.76 -3.12
N TYR A 132 4.94 3.94 -2.25
CA TYR A 132 5.63 3.35 -1.12
C TYR A 132 4.75 2.28 -0.49
N VAL A 133 5.33 1.11 -0.23
CA VAL A 133 4.72 0.07 0.60
C VAL A 133 5.80 -0.46 1.53
N GLY A 134 5.52 -0.47 2.82
CA GLY A 134 6.45 -1.03 3.79
C GLY A 134 5.77 -1.53 5.04
N VAL A 135 6.53 -2.22 5.89
CA VAL A 135 6.04 -2.79 7.16
C VAL A 135 6.49 -1.90 8.31
N ARG A 136 5.58 -1.64 9.26
CA ARG A 136 5.88 -0.92 10.52
C ARG A 136 5.39 -1.73 11.72
N SER A 137 6.12 -1.65 12.82
CA SER A 137 5.72 -2.22 14.12
C SER A 137 5.20 -1.16 15.08
N ARG A 138 4.53 -1.62 16.14
CA ARG A 138 3.99 -0.75 17.20
C ARG A 138 5.10 -0.07 17.99
N GLU A 139 6.20 -0.78 18.23
CA GLU A 139 7.37 -0.31 18.97
C GLU A 139 8.10 0.79 18.19
N ALA A 140 8.22 0.63 16.87
CA ALA A 140 8.79 1.66 15.99
C ALA A 140 7.96 2.94 15.93
N SER A 141 6.66 2.85 16.22
CA SER A 141 5.73 3.98 16.21
C SER A 141 5.62 4.71 17.56
N ALA A 142 6.11 4.10 18.64
CA ALA A 142 6.14 4.67 19.99
C ALA A 142 7.38 5.55 20.26
N ALA A 143 8.35 5.58 19.34
CA ALA A 143 9.49 6.49 19.42
C ALA A 143 9.03 7.94 19.14
N PRO A 144 9.19 8.89 20.08
CA PRO A 144 8.81 10.28 19.86
C PRO A 144 9.78 10.90 18.85
N GLY A 145 9.36 11.19 17.61
CA GLY A 145 10.19 12.00 16.72
C GLY A 145 9.94 12.04 15.21
N THR A 146 9.06 11.24 14.59
CA THR A 146 8.96 11.23 13.10
C THR A 146 7.67 11.80 12.52
N ALA A 147 6.70 12.21 13.35
CA ALA A 147 5.47 12.85 12.91
C ALA A 147 5.59 14.39 12.88
N SER A 148 6.50 14.92 12.06
CA SER A 148 6.46 16.30 11.51
C SER A 148 7.82 16.66 10.90
N VAL A 149 8.03 16.37 9.62
CA VAL A 149 9.20 16.92 8.92
C VAL A 149 8.77 17.61 7.62
N ARG A 150 9.18 18.88 7.55
CA ARG A 150 8.90 19.84 6.49
C ARG A 150 9.44 19.37 5.14
N ARG A 151 8.72 19.79 4.08
CA ARG A 151 9.04 19.65 2.65
C ARG A 151 10.50 20.05 2.37
N GLY A 152 11.33 19.10 1.92
CA GLY A 152 12.66 19.37 1.34
C GLY A 152 13.80 18.42 1.70
N ALA A 153 13.66 17.53 2.70
CA ALA A 153 14.79 16.77 3.24
C ALA A 153 14.63 15.24 3.14
N PHE A 154 14.34 14.70 1.96
CA PHE A 154 14.31 13.24 1.74
C PHE A 154 15.43 12.72 0.82
N LEU A 155 16.40 13.57 0.46
CA LEU A 155 17.62 13.12 -0.24
C LEU A 155 18.91 13.30 0.57
N ASP A 156 18.89 13.94 1.74
CA ASP A 156 20.12 14.27 2.48
C ASP A 156 20.18 13.78 3.95
N ASP A 157 19.17 13.06 4.46
CA ASP A 157 19.17 12.52 5.84
C ASP A 157 18.88 11.00 5.91
N LEU A 158 19.33 10.27 4.88
CA LEU A 158 19.56 8.83 4.99
C LEU A 158 21.04 8.62 5.29
N GLU A 159 21.39 8.46 6.57
CA GLU A 159 22.64 7.78 6.94
C GLU A 159 22.67 6.42 6.18
N PRO A 160 23.76 6.10 5.46
CA PRO A 160 23.81 4.97 4.56
C PRO A 160 23.76 3.68 5.38
N GLY A 161 22.65 2.93 5.29
CA GLY A 161 22.61 1.63 5.96
C GLY A 161 21.36 0.78 5.84
N THR A 162 20.21 1.32 5.41
CA THR A 162 19.09 0.53 4.85
C THR A 162 18.10 1.52 4.25
N ALA A 163 18.00 1.58 2.92
CA ALA A 163 16.87 2.26 2.29
C ALA A 163 15.58 1.56 2.76
N PRO A 164 14.45 2.28 2.94
CA PRO A 164 13.16 1.61 3.01
C PRO A 164 13.03 0.69 1.80
N ARG A 165 12.59 -0.57 1.98
CA ARG A 165 12.40 -1.50 0.86
C ARG A 165 11.63 -0.76 -0.24
N ALA A 166 12.21 -0.68 -1.43
CA ALA A 166 11.54 -0.05 -2.56
C ALA A 166 10.29 -0.86 -2.91
N CYS A 167 9.33 -0.27 -3.64
CA CYS A 167 8.07 -0.95 -3.93
C CYS A 167 8.26 -2.35 -4.52
N ASP A 168 9.24 -2.50 -5.42
CA ASP A 168 9.67 -3.72 -6.08
C ASP A 168 10.28 -4.79 -5.17
N GLU A 169 10.67 -4.43 -3.94
CA GLU A 169 11.16 -5.37 -2.93
C GLU A 169 10.05 -5.87 -1.97
N THR A 170 8.85 -5.28 -2.06
CA THR A 170 7.71 -5.62 -1.19
C THR A 170 6.51 -6.13 -1.97
N ILE A 171 6.22 -5.51 -3.11
CA ILE A 171 5.10 -5.87 -3.97
C ILE A 171 5.42 -5.76 -5.46
N ALA A 172 4.84 -6.66 -6.25
CA ALA A 172 4.66 -6.47 -7.67
C ALA A 172 3.26 -5.90 -7.95
N LEU A 173 3.18 -4.79 -8.68
CA LEU A 173 1.93 -4.28 -9.24
C LEU A 173 1.73 -4.86 -10.64
N ARG A 174 0.59 -5.52 -10.86
CA ARG A 174 0.24 -6.10 -12.16
C ARG A 174 -1.08 -5.50 -12.64
N THR A 175 -1.09 -4.89 -13.82
CA THR A 175 -2.32 -4.43 -14.46
C THR A 175 -3.12 -5.63 -14.98
N THR A 176 -4.42 -5.64 -14.74
CA THR A 176 -5.38 -6.66 -15.19
C THR A 176 -6.49 -6.02 -16.02
N ALA A 177 -7.34 -6.84 -16.65
CA ALA A 177 -8.48 -6.35 -17.43
C ALA A 177 -9.42 -5.43 -16.64
N ASP A 178 -9.57 -5.70 -15.34
CA ASP A 178 -10.54 -5.06 -14.46
C ASP A 178 -9.90 -4.07 -13.46
N GLY A 179 -8.57 -3.94 -13.47
CA GLY A 179 -7.84 -3.05 -12.57
C GLY A 179 -6.39 -3.43 -12.33
N ALA A 180 -5.99 -3.60 -11.07
CA ALA A 180 -4.62 -3.98 -10.70
C ALA A 180 -4.57 -4.96 -9.53
N ASP A 181 -3.61 -5.88 -9.60
CA ASP A 181 -3.27 -6.81 -8.54
C ASP A 181 -2.00 -6.36 -7.82
N VAL A 182 -2.06 -6.35 -6.49
CA VAL A 182 -0.88 -6.24 -5.63
C VAL A 182 -0.46 -7.64 -5.23
N ALA A 183 0.65 -8.14 -5.77
CA ALA A 183 1.24 -9.42 -5.37
C ALA A 183 2.39 -9.18 -4.39
N PHE A 184 2.39 -9.84 -3.24
CA PHE A 184 3.49 -9.75 -2.28
C PHE A 184 4.67 -10.61 -2.72
N GLU A 185 5.87 -10.06 -2.57
CA GLU A 185 7.12 -10.78 -2.82
C GLU A 185 7.35 -11.90 -1.78
N ASP A 186 8.20 -12.86 -2.11
CA ASP A 186 8.35 -14.14 -1.39
C ASP A 186 8.82 -14.03 0.07
N ASP A 187 9.45 -12.91 0.45
CA ASP A 187 10.03 -12.72 1.78
C ASP A 187 9.46 -11.47 2.49
N VAL A 188 8.16 -11.26 2.35
CA VAL A 188 7.44 -10.20 3.07
C VAL A 188 6.62 -10.81 4.21
N ALA A 189 6.94 -10.43 5.44
CA ALA A 189 6.18 -10.83 6.62
C ALA A 189 5.69 -9.62 7.44
N LEU A 190 4.70 -9.88 8.29
CA LEU A 190 4.24 -8.97 9.33
C LEU A 190 4.55 -9.59 10.69
N CYS A 191 5.39 -8.93 11.48
CA CYS A 191 5.58 -9.29 12.89
C CYS A 191 4.25 -9.20 13.68
N PRO A 192 4.18 -9.74 14.91
CA PRO A 192 3.02 -9.57 15.78
C PRO A 192 2.65 -8.09 15.94
N GLY A 193 1.43 -7.72 15.56
CA GLY A 193 0.97 -6.34 15.60
C GLY A 193 1.61 -5.39 14.58
N CYS A 194 2.46 -5.88 13.66
CA CYS A 194 2.95 -5.09 12.53
C CYS A 194 1.83 -4.79 11.53
N TRP A 195 1.98 -3.69 10.78
CA TRP A 195 1.05 -3.32 9.72
C TRP A 195 1.75 -2.74 8.49
N LEU A 196 1.05 -2.82 7.35
CA LEU A 196 1.48 -2.14 6.13
C LEU A 196 1.21 -0.64 6.19
N VAL A 197 2.17 0.13 5.71
CA VAL A 197 2.06 1.58 5.59
C VAL A 197 2.34 2.01 4.16
N GLY A 198 1.57 3.00 3.72
CA GLY A 198 1.87 3.78 2.53
C GLY A 198 2.78 4.96 2.81
N GLY A 199 3.10 5.70 1.76
CA GLY A 199 3.90 6.91 1.80
C GLY A 199 3.11 8.09 2.36
N ARG A 200 3.28 9.25 1.73
CA ARG A 200 2.55 10.46 2.11
C ARG A 200 1.03 10.22 2.05
N ASP A 201 0.32 10.69 3.06
CA ASP A 201 -1.15 10.53 3.20
C ASP A 201 -1.62 9.05 3.22
N GLY A 202 -0.70 8.11 3.52
CA GLY A 202 -0.97 6.67 3.57
C GLY A 202 -1.12 6.02 2.18
N VAL A 203 -0.76 6.72 1.11
CA VAL A 203 -0.90 6.22 -0.27
C VAL A 203 0.10 5.11 -0.53
N LEU A 204 -0.40 3.97 -1.01
CA LEU A 204 0.38 2.81 -1.41
C LEU A 204 0.82 2.94 -2.87
N PHE A 205 -0.17 3.11 -3.76
CA PHE A 205 0.01 3.24 -5.21
C PHE A 205 -1.15 4.04 -5.83
N SER A 206 -1.02 4.45 -7.09
CA SER A 206 -2.08 5.07 -7.87
C SER A 206 -2.39 4.32 -9.16
N TRP A 207 -3.53 4.67 -9.75
CA TRP A 207 -4.05 4.21 -11.03
C TRP A 207 -4.43 5.41 -11.89
N LYS A 208 -4.01 5.42 -13.15
CA LYS A 208 -4.36 6.47 -14.13
C LYS A 208 -4.30 5.97 -15.57
N HIS A 209 -4.98 6.68 -16.47
CA HIS A 209 -4.82 6.49 -17.90
C HIS A 209 -3.47 7.07 -18.37
N LYS A 210 -2.73 6.32 -19.21
CA LYS A 210 -1.37 6.68 -19.65
C LYS A 210 -1.30 8.00 -20.42
N ASP A 211 -2.34 8.31 -21.19
CA ASP A 211 -2.44 9.56 -21.95
C ASP A 211 -3.02 10.73 -21.13
N GLY A 212 -3.28 10.54 -19.84
CA GLY A 212 -3.81 11.58 -18.95
C GLY A 212 -5.26 11.96 -19.24
N LEU A 213 -6.05 11.03 -19.78
CA LEU A 213 -7.50 11.18 -19.92
C LEU A 213 -8.18 11.07 -18.55
N ALA A 214 -9.27 11.81 -18.36
CA ALA A 214 -10.09 11.69 -17.17
C ALA A 214 -10.82 10.35 -17.21
N MET A 215 -10.74 9.59 -16.13
CA MET A 215 -11.51 8.37 -15.90
C MET A 215 -12.87 8.73 -15.33
N SER A 216 -13.92 8.07 -15.79
CA SER A 216 -15.29 8.29 -15.33
C SER A 216 -15.71 7.14 -14.42
N VAL A 217 -16.13 7.45 -13.20
CA VAL A 217 -16.62 6.46 -12.23
C VAL A 217 -18.11 6.22 -12.47
N ARG A 218 -18.48 5.04 -12.99
CA ARG A 218 -19.89 4.71 -13.21
C ARG A 218 -20.57 4.31 -11.90
N ALA A 219 -21.90 4.47 -11.82
CA ALA A 219 -22.63 4.23 -10.58
C ALA A 219 -22.80 2.73 -10.24
N GLU A 220 -22.76 1.90 -11.27
CA GLU A 220 -22.87 0.44 -11.21
C GLU A 220 -21.53 -0.27 -10.98
N GLU A 221 -20.41 0.45 -11.10
CA GLU A 221 -19.07 -0.12 -10.91
C GLU A 221 -18.80 -0.41 -9.44
N ARG A 222 -18.36 -1.64 -9.16
CA ARG A 222 -17.90 -2.06 -7.82
C ARG A 222 -16.40 -1.85 -7.73
N LEU A 223 -15.99 -0.65 -7.34
CA LEU A 223 -14.58 -0.28 -7.27
C LEU A 223 -13.95 -0.57 -5.90
N GLY A 224 -12.64 -0.79 -5.90
CA GLY A 224 -11.82 -0.98 -4.71
C GLY A 224 -11.39 -2.41 -4.49
N PHE A 225 -11.02 -2.72 -3.24
CA PHE A 225 -10.61 -4.06 -2.84
C PHE A 225 -11.75 -5.07 -3.01
N GLU A 226 -11.49 -6.15 -3.73
CA GLU A 226 -12.50 -7.20 -3.95
C GLU A 226 -12.43 -8.30 -2.89
N ARG A 227 -11.42 -9.17 -2.99
CA ARG A 227 -11.12 -10.25 -2.06
C ARG A 227 -9.68 -10.72 -2.29
N ALA A 228 -8.92 -10.85 -1.22
CA ALA A 228 -7.57 -11.41 -1.31
C ALA A 228 -7.60 -12.87 -1.75
N ARG A 229 -6.55 -13.31 -2.44
CA ARG A 229 -6.40 -14.68 -2.92
C ARG A 229 -4.94 -15.10 -2.86
N CYS A 230 -4.70 -16.40 -2.90
CA CYS A 230 -3.35 -16.93 -3.05
C CYS A 230 -3.04 -17.12 -4.52
N ALA A 231 -1.81 -16.78 -4.90
CA ALA A 231 -1.28 -17.11 -6.22
C ALA A 231 -1.41 -18.62 -6.46
N ALA A 232 -1.74 -18.99 -7.69
CA ALA A 232 -1.77 -20.40 -8.08
C ALA A 232 -0.35 -20.96 -7.96
N VAL A 233 -0.20 -22.11 -7.30
CA VAL A 233 1.04 -22.86 -7.31
C VAL A 233 1.16 -23.52 -8.69
N GLU A 234 2.13 -23.08 -9.49
CA GLU A 234 2.48 -23.76 -10.76
C GLU A 234 3.17 -25.11 -10.52
#